data_AF-A0A1D6Y681-F1
#
_entry.id   AF-A0A1D6Y681-F1
#
_cell.length_a   1.000
_cell.length_b   1.000
_cell.length_c   1.000
_cell.angle_alpha   90.00
_cell.angle_beta   90.00
_cell.angle_gamma   90.00
#
_symmetry.space_group_name_H-M   'P 1'
#
loop_
_entity.id
_entity.type
_entity.pdbx_description
1 polymer ?
#
loop_
_entity_poly.entity_id
_entity_poly.type
_entity_poly.pdbx_seq_one_letter_code
_entity_poly.pdbx_strand_id
1 'polypeptide(L)'
;MFKKILVAAVMATTLSSSLSAIAAPSVQVGFSPEGTAQELVLKTINNAQSSVRMLGYNLTAADIAKALASASRRGVDVKVILDKRENQNKYSKAALNIRKR
;
A
#
# COMPACT_ATOMS: atom_id res chain seq x y z
N MET A 1 -45.06 -7.82 -20.75
CA MET A 1 -43.75 -7.19 -20.99
C MET A 1 -43.07 -6.74 -19.68
N PHE A 2 -43.80 -6.20 -18.69
CA PHE A 2 -43.27 -5.78 -17.39
C PHE A 2 -42.70 -6.88 -16.47
N LYS A 3 -43.19 -8.13 -16.55
CA LYS A 3 -42.64 -9.26 -15.78
C LYS A 3 -41.21 -9.68 -16.19
N LYS A 4 -40.78 -9.37 -17.43
CA LYS A 4 -39.43 -9.70 -17.91
C LYS A 4 -38.35 -8.75 -17.38
N ILE A 5 -38.73 -7.51 -17.03
CA ILE A 5 -37.81 -6.49 -16.53
C ILE A 5 -37.45 -6.73 -15.06
N LEU A 6 -38.37 -7.30 -14.28
CA LEU A 6 -38.14 -7.60 -12.86
C LEU A 6 -37.12 -8.72 -12.63
N VAL A 7 -37.05 -9.71 -13.52
CA VAL A 7 -36.10 -10.83 -13.42
C VAL A 7 -34.66 -10.38 -13.69
N ALA A 8 -34.47 -9.40 -14.58
CA ALA A 8 -33.15 -8.84 -14.86
C ALA A 8 -32.59 -8.03 -13.67
N ALA A 9 -33.45 -7.38 -12.89
CA ALA A 9 -33.04 -6.61 -11.71
C ALA A 9 -32.58 -7.49 -10.53
N VAL A 10 -33.16 -8.68 -10.36
CA VAL A 10 -32.78 -9.63 -9.30
C VAL A 10 -31.48 -10.37 -9.62
N MET A 11 -31.14 -10.52 -10.92
CA MET A 11 -29.91 -11.19 -11.35
C MET A 11 -28.66 -10.28 -11.27
N ALA A 12 -28.85 -8.97 -11.11
CA ALA A 12 -27.76 -8.00 -10.97
C ALA A 12 -27.32 -7.77 -9.51
N THR A 13 -28.08 -8.25 -8.51
CA THR A 13 -27.78 -8.03 -7.09
C THR A 13 -27.07 -9.19 -6.40
N THR A 14 -26.83 -10.32 -7.08
CA THR A 14 -26.22 -11.52 -6.46
C THR A 14 -24.71 -11.65 -6.69
N LEU A 15 -24.09 -10.72 -7.41
CA LEU A 15 -22.65 -10.78 -7.70
C LEU A 15 -21.91 -9.71 -6.90
N SER A 16 -21.52 -10.01 -5.66
CA SER A 16 -20.28 -9.52 -4.99
C SER A 16 -20.33 -9.69 -3.47
N SER A 17 -20.59 -10.89 -2.98
CA SER A 17 -20.01 -11.27 -1.68
C SER A 17 -18.55 -11.63 -1.96
N SER A 18 -17.63 -10.66 -1.88
CA SER A 18 -16.20 -10.93 -1.91
C SER A 18 -15.87 -11.86 -0.75
N LEU A 19 -15.67 -13.13 -1.04
CA LEU A 19 -15.18 -14.08 -0.06
C LEU A 19 -13.74 -13.66 0.26
N SER A 20 -13.52 -13.06 1.42
CA SER A 20 -12.17 -12.79 1.91
C SER A 20 -11.47 -14.13 2.06
N ALA A 21 -10.66 -14.50 1.07
CA ALA A 21 -9.78 -15.64 1.19
C ALA A 21 -8.79 -15.33 2.31
N ILE A 22 -8.83 -16.11 3.40
CA ILE A 22 -7.74 -16.13 4.37
C ILE A 22 -6.55 -16.73 3.60
N ALA A 23 -5.61 -15.87 3.20
CA ALA A 23 -4.35 -16.33 2.66
C ALA A 23 -3.56 -17.02 3.78
N ALA A 24 -2.99 -18.19 3.50
CA ALA A 24 -2.04 -18.81 4.42
C ALA A 24 -0.81 -17.87 4.59
N PRO A 25 -0.26 -17.75 5.80
CA PRO A 25 0.94 -16.95 6.02
C PRO A 25 2.09 -17.52 5.19
N SER A 26 2.87 -16.64 4.54
CA SER A 26 4.06 -17.01 3.79
C SER A 26 5.18 -16.01 4.05
N VAL A 27 6.42 -16.46 3.93
CA VAL A 27 7.63 -15.64 4.12
C VAL A 27 8.33 -15.46 2.78
N GLN A 28 8.70 -14.22 2.46
CA GLN A 28 9.56 -13.87 1.34
C GLN A 28 10.85 -13.26 1.88
N VAL A 29 11.97 -13.55 1.23
CA VAL A 29 13.30 -13.04 1.60
C VAL A 29 13.94 -12.40 0.37
N GLY A 30 14.60 -11.27 0.58
CA GLY A 30 15.42 -10.60 -0.43
C GLY A 30 16.73 -10.13 0.19
N PHE A 31 17.77 -10.04 -0.63
CA PHE A 31 19.13 -9.69 -0.22
C PHE A 31 19.60 -8.41 -0.93
N SER A 32 20.63 -7.80 -0.34
CA SER A 32 21.40 -6.70 -0.89
C SER A 32 22.88 -7.09 -0.89
N PRO A 33 23.66 -6.65 -1.88
CA PRO A 33 23.34 -5.59 -2.86
C PRO A 33 22.57 -6.04 -4.11
N GLU A 34 22.19 -7.31 -4.24
CA GLU A 34 21.61 -7.91 -5.45
C GLU A 34 20.24 -7.33 -5.86
N GLY A 35 19.63 -6.51 -5.00
CA GLY A 35 18.44 -5.71 -5.31
C GLY A 35 17.11 -6.34 -4.90
N THR A 36 17.08 -7.65 -4.63
CA THR A 36 15.84 -8.37 -4.26
C THR A 36 15.23 -7.88 -2.95
N ALA A 37 16.05 -7.40 -1.99
CA ALA A 37 15.53 -6.77 -0.77
C ALA A 37 14.72 -5.50 -1.08
N GLN A 38 15.27 -4.60 -1.90
CA GLN A 38 14.63 -3.35 -2.27
C GLN A 38 13.35 -3.61 -3.08
N GLU A 39 13.41 -4.54 -4.03
CA GLU A 39 12.25 -4.95 -4.82
C GLU A 39 11.11 -5.49 -3.93
N LEU A 40 11.42 -6.33 -2.95
CA LEU A 40 10.43 -6.87 -2.03
C LEU A 40 9.74 -5.77 -1.20
N VAL A 41 10.49 -4.77 -0.71
CA VAL A 41 9.93 -3.62 0.00
C VAL A 41 9.01 -2.80 -0.93
N LEU A 42 9.47 -2.50 -2.16
CA LEU A 42 8.67 -1.75 -3.14
C LEU A 42 7.38 -2.50 -3.50
N LYS A 43 7.46 -3.81 -3.75
CA LYS A 43 6.30 -4.66 -4.04
C LYS A 43 5.29 -4.64 -2.89
N THR A 44 5.77 -4.69 -1.65
CA THR A 44 4.93 -4.66 -0.45
C THR A 44 4.15 -3.33 -0.35
N ILE A 45 4.82 -2.19 -0.57
CA ILE A 45 4.19 -0.86 -0.55
C ILE A 45 3.21 -0.69 -1.72
N ASN A 46 3.58 -1.18 -2.91
CA ASN A 46 2.76 -1.04 -4.11
C ASN A 46 1.49 -1.89 -4.07
N ASN A 47 1.52 -3.05 -3.43
CA ASN A 47 0.37 -3.95 -3.30
C ASN A 47 -0.55 -3.62 -2.12
N ALA A 48 -0.16 -2.71 -1.23
CA ALA A 48 -1.01 -2.30 -0.11
C ALA A 48 -2.32 -1.66 -0.61
N GLN A 49 -3.46 -2.16 -0.10
CA GLN A 49 -4.79 -1.70 -0.48
C GLN A 49 -5.43 -0.78 0.57
N SER A 50 -5.22 -1.05 1.87
CA SER A 50 -5.91 -0.32 2.94
C SER A 50 -4.98 0.54 3.79
N SER A 51 -3.81 0.05 4.18
CA SER A 51 -2.87 0.82 5.02
C SER A 51 -1.40 0.43 4.82
N VAL A 52 -0.52 1.37 5.17
CA VAL A 52 0.92 1.14 5.37
C VAL A 52 1.34 1.75 6.70
N ARG A 53 2.11 0.98 7.49
CA ARG A 53 2.74 1.43 8.73
C ARG A 53 4.24 1.21 8.60
N MET A 54 5.01 2.28 8.55
CA MET A 54 6.46 2.22 8.40
C MET A 54 7.15 2.75 9.64
N LEU A 55 8.15 1.99 10.09
CA LEU A 55 9.18 2.44 11.04
C LEU A 55 10.51 2.48 10.28
N GLY A 56 11.29 3.55 10.45
CA GLY A 56 12.59 3.67 9.78
C GLY A 56 13.62 4.41 10.62
N TYR A 57 14.86 3.93 10.61
CA TYR A 57 15.97 4.62 11.26
C TYR A 57 16.50 5.77 10.39
N ASN A 58 16.98 5.51 9.17
CA ASN A 58 17.47 6.53 8.25
C ASN A 58 16.85 6.34 6.86
N LEU A 59 15.98 7.26 6.44
CA LEU A 59 15.31 7.20 5.13
C LEU A 59 15.98 8.14 4.13
N THR A 60 16.85 7.58 3.29
CA THR A 60 17.49 8.25 2.14
C THR A 60 17.00 7.73 0.79
N ALA A 61 16.27 6.62 0.78
CA ALA A 61 15.79 5.94 -0.43
C ALA A 61 14.64 6.71 -1.09
N ALA A 62 14.95 7.42 -2.18
CA ALA A 62 14.01 8.28 -2.88
C ALA A 62 12.83 7.53 -3.51
N ASP A 63 13.09 6.32 -3.99
CA ASP A 63 12.13 5.39 -4.58
C ASP A 63 11.12 4.89 -3.53
N ILE A 64 11.57 4.56 -2.32
CA ILE A 64 10.70 4.19 -1.20
C ILE A 64 9.78 5.36 -0.81
N ALA A 65 10.33 6.58 -0.69
CA ALA A 65 9.53 7.77 -0.40
C ALA A 65 8.47 8.03 -1.49
N LYS A 66 8.82 7.85 -2.77
CA LYS A 66 7.89 7.96 -3.91
C LYS A 66 6.82 6.87 -3.88
N ALA A 67 7.16 5.64 -3.52
CA ALA A 67 6.21 4.54 -3.42
C ALA A 67 5.17 4.80 -2.32
N LEU A 68 5.60 5.28 -1.15
CA LEU A 68 4.70 5.67 -0.05
C LEU A 68 3.76 6.80 -0.45
N ALA A 69 4.28 7.86 -1.08
CA ALA A 69 3.45 8.95 -1.58
C ALA A 69 2.44 8.47 -2.64
N SER A 70 2.85 7.54 -3.49
CA SER A 70 1.97 6.92 -4.50
C SER A 70 0.88 6.08 -3.85
N ALA A 71 1.20 5.30 -2.81
CA ALA A 71 0.22 4.54 -2.04
C ALA A 71 -0.83 5.45 -1.42
N SER A 72 -0.42 6.55 -0.79
CA SER A 72 -1.38 7.52 -0.24
C SER A 72 -2.27 8.16 -1.30
N ARG A 73 -1.73 8.50 -2.49
CA ARG A 73 -2.56 8.99 -3.61
C ARG A 73 -3.59 7.97 -4.11
N ARG A 74 -3.35 6.66 -3.91
CA ARG A 74 -4.35 5.60 -4.18
C ARG A 74 -5.44 5.49 -3.10
N GLY A 75 -5.37 6.27 -2.02
CA GLY A 75 -6.30 6.21 -0.88
C GLY A 75 -5.87 5.29 0.26
N VAL A 76 -4.66 4.72 0.20
CA VAL A 76 -4.10 3.90 1.29
C VAL A 76 -3.77 4.78 2.49
N ASP A 77 -4.16 4.37 3.71
CA ASP A 77 -3.80 5.08 4.95
C ASP A 77 -2.32 4.83 5.29
N VAL A 78 -1.45 5.78 4.95
CA VAL A 78 -0.01 5.69 5.16
C VAL A 78 0.41 6.46 6.41
N LYS A 79 1.09 5.78 7.34
CA LYS A 79 1.70 6.39 8.54
C LYS A 79 3.17 5.96 8.65
N VAL A 80 4.04 6.93 8.88
CA VAL A 80 5.49 6.74 8.93
C VAL A 80 6.03 7.35 10.24
N ILE A 81 6.82 6.57 10.97
CA ILE A 81 7.58 7.03 12.14
C ILE A 81 9.05 6.86 11.80
N LEU A 82 9.82 7.94 11.96
CA LEU A 82 11.25 7.98 11.66
C LEU A 82 12.03 8.49 12.87
N ASP A 83 13.27 8.02 13.03
CA ASP A 83 14.18 8.64 13.98
C ASP A 83 14.41 10.12 13.62
N LYS A 84 14.22 11.04 14.57
CA LYS A 84 14.25 12.48 14.27
C LYS A 84 15.63 12.97 13.86
N ARG A 85 16.71 12.45 14.46
CA ARG A 85 18.07 12.97 14.26
C ARG A 85 18.58 12.62 12.88
N GLU A 86 18.31 11.39 12.44
CA GLU A 86 18.79 10.88 11.15
C GLU A 86 17.94 11.35 9.95
N ASN A 87 16.75 11.93 10.18
CA ASN A 87 15.77 12.19 9.13
C ASN A 87 15.49 13.68 8.88
N GLN A 88 16.56 14.47 8.70
CA GLN A 88 16.46 15.88 8.33
C GLN A 88 16.45 16.14 6.80
N ASN A 89 16.63 15.08 6.01
CA ASN A 89 16.77 15.13 4.55
C ASN A 89 15.42 15.32 3.82
N LYS A 90 15.46 15.55 2.50
CA LYS A 90 14.25 15.82 1.70
C LYS A 90 13.32 14.61 1.53
N TYR A 91 13.86 13.39 1.55
CA TYR A 91 13.09 12.17 1.34
C TYR A 91 12.30 11.80 2.58
N SER A 92 12.92 11.89 3.75
CA SER A 92 12.22 11.73 5.02
C SER A 92 11.10 12.77 5.21
N LYS A 93 11.37 14.04 4.88
CA LYS A 93 10.36 15.10 4.89
C LYS A 93 9.20 14.80 3.94
N ALA A 94 9.48 14.28 2.74
CA ALA A 94 8.44 13.87 1.81
C ALA A 94 7.56 12.75 2.39
N ALA A 95 8.17 11.73 3.01
CA ALA A 95 7.45 10.62 3.64
C ALA A 95 6.61 11.08 4.85
N LEU A 96 7.10 12.00 5.67
CA LEU A 96 6.37 12.53 6.83
C LEU A 96 5.20 13.46 6.46
N ASN A 97 5.24 14.10 5.29
CA ASN A 97 4.22 15.06 4.85
C ASN A 97 3.08 14.42 4.04
N ILE A 98 3.05 13.10 3.89
CA ILE A 98 2.10 12.37 3.03
C ILE A 98 0.63 12.70 3.33
N ARG A 99 0.27 12.98 4.59
CA ARG A 99 -1.13 13.23 5.01
C ARG A 99 -1.54 14.71 5.05
N LYS A 100 -0.64 15.65 4.74
CA LYS A 100 -0.91 17.11 4.87
C LYS A 100 -1.57 17.74 3.63
N ARG A 101 -2.17 16.94 2.73
CA ARG A 101 -2.90 17.43 1.57
C ARG A 101 -4.35 17.00 1.62
#